data_AF-A0A6G3WMA3-F1
#
_entry.id   AF-A0A6G3WMA3-F1
#
_cell.length_a   1.000
_cell.length_b   1.000
_cell.length_c   1.000
_cell.angle_alpha   90.00
_cell.angle_beta   90.00
_cell.angle_gamma   90.00
#
_symmetry.space_group_name_H-M   'P 1'
#
loop_
_entity.id
_entity.type
_entity.pdbx_description
1 polymer ?
#
loop_
_entity_poly.entity_id
_entity_poly.type
_entity_poly.pdbx_seq_one_letter_code
_entity_poly.pdbx_strand_id
1 'polypeptide(L)'
;AELKVKVGATIALLTAAQEPITVTITGIVAPRDPQGSYWSSDPLLRTPSLVLDTASPFPVHYWTGTVLLAEGTGPALLSTAAEPVLFWRIPPDPAGLTGPDDVRLASVIASLESGPGLLKVRRIAGDTAVFATGLGHIVEANARMRDAISPVIAVAALGIGSVAAVVLLMTGALIAGRRKAELALMRSRGGSLRGIGGRLLAETAVTVLPASALGLLLATLVVGEGRFWPGALAAAGVGLLVCV
;
A
#
# COMPACT_ATOMS: atom_id res chain seq x y z
N ALA A 1 36.70 -16.67 11.27
CA ALA A 1 36.89 -17.64 10.18
C ALA A 1 36.68 -16.92 8.86
N GLU A 2 37.59 -17.00 7.89
CA GLU A 2 37.42 -16.37 6.58
C GLU A 2 36.82 -17.36 5.57
N LEU A 3 35.94 -16.89 4.69
CA LEU A 3 35.40 -17.66 3.59
C LEU A 3 36.50 -17.89 2.54
N LYS A 4 37.09 -19.09 2.50
CA LYS A 4 38.21 -19.43 1.59
C LYS A 4 37.76 -19.75 0.16
N VAL A 5 36.85 -18.96 -0.40
CA VAL A 5 36.29 -19.17 -1.74
C VAL A 5 36.99 -18.25 -2.74
N LYS A 6 37.49 -18.79 -3.86
CA LYS A 6 38.21 -18.06 -4.91
C LYS A 6 37.76 -18.53 -6.29
N VAL A 7 37.99 -17.70 -7.32
CA VAL A 7 37.84 -18.12 -8.72
C VAL A 7 38.78 -19.29 -9.01
N GLY A 8 38.27 -20.32 -9.67
CA GLY A 8 38.95 -21.58 -9.93
C GLY A 8 38.83 -22.60 -8.78
N ALA A 9 38.26 -22.24 -7.63
CA ALA A 9 37.95 -23.22 -6.60
C ALA A 9 36.85 -24.18 -7.08
N THR A 10 36.94 -25.43 -6.65
CA THR A 10 35.99 -26.48 -6.96
C THR A 10 35.18 -26.85 -5.72
N ILE A 11 33.87 -27.04 -5.91
CA ILE A 11 32.94 -27.49 -4.90
C ILE A 11 32.40 -28.84 -5.35
N ALA A 12 32.57 -29.87 -4.52
CA ALA A 12 31.98 -31.18 -4.76
C ALA A 12 30.55 -31.21 -4.19
N LEU A 13 29.58 -31.49 -5.05
CA LEU A 13 28.21 -31.81 -4.71
C LEU A 13 27.99 -33.31 -4.91
N LEU A 14 27.01 -33.88 -4.24
CA LEU A 14 26.64 -35.29 -4.43
C LEU A 14 25.37 -35.40 -5.28
N THR A 15 25.35 -36.40 -6.17
CA THR A 15 24.14 -36.82 -6.89
C THR A 15 23.21 -37.59 -6.00
N ALA A 16 21.95 -37.73 -6.43
CA ALA A 16 21.00 -38.63 -5.79
C ALA A 16 21.52 -40.09 -5.74
N ALA A 17 22.37 -40.47 -6.69
CA ALA A 17 23.07 -41.75 -6.75
C ALA A 17 24.39 -41.77 -5.94
N GLN A 18 24.67 -40.77 -5.11
CA GLN A 18 25.91 -40.60 -4.32
C GLN A 18 27.20 -40.43 -5.15
N GLU A 19 27.09 -40.05 -6.42
CA GLU A 19 28.24 -39.73 -7.28
C GLU A 19 28.63 -38.25 -7.15
N PRO A 20 29.93 -37.91 -7.18
CA PRO A 20 30.37 -36.54 -7.03
C PRO A 20 30.21 -35.72 -8.32
N ILE A 21 29.50 -34.59 -8.24
CA ILE A 21 29.49 -33.52 -9.25
C ILE A 21 30.42 -32.41 -8.81
N THR A 22 31.33 -32.00 -9.69
CA THR A 22 32.25 -30.90 -9.40
C THR A 22 31.74 -29.62 -10.05
N VAL A 23 31.49 -28.60 -9.23
CA VAL A 23 31.15 -27.24 -9.69
C VAL A 23 32.39 -26.37 -9.55
N THR A 24 32.78 -25.67 -10.62
CA THR A 24 33.92 -24.75 -10.62
C THR A 24 33.44 -23.32 -10.51
N ILE A 25 34.06 -22.54 -9.63
CA ILE A 25 33.75 -21.12 -9.47
C ILE A 25 34.41 -20.33 -10.60
N THR A 26 33.61 -19.81 -11.51
CA THR A 26 34.07 -19.04 -12.68
C THR A 26 34.30 -17.57 -12.37
N GLY A 27 33.63 -17.02 -11.36
CA GLY A 27 33.70 -15.61 -11.02
C GLY A 27 33.06 -15.29 -9.67
N ILE A 28 33.41 -14.12 -9.13
CA ILE A 28 32.74 -13.52 -7.98
C ILE A 28 32.12 -12.21 -8.47
N VAL A 29 30.81 -12.06 -8.29
CA VAL A 29 30.06 -10.90 -8.79
C VAL A 29 29.65 -9.98 -7.65
N ALA A 30 29.76 -8.68 -7.88
CA ALA A 30 29.23 -7.66 -6.99
C ALA A 30 27.97 -7.05 -7.63
N PRO A 31 26.81 -7.02 -6.93
CA PRO A 31 25.60 -6.39 -7.44
C PRO A 31 25.82 -4.90 -7.74
N ARG A 32 25.40 -4.44 -8.92
CA ARG A 32 25.41 -3.00 -9.24
C ARG A 32 24.38 -2.23 -8.40
N ASP A 33 23.21 -2.80 -8.20
CA ASP A 33 22.16 -2.29 -7.32
C ASP A 33 21.78 -3.39 -6.30
N PRO A 34 22.36 -3.35 -5.09
CA PRO A 34 22.06 -4.32 -4.04
C PRO A 34 20.61 -4.29 -3.55
N GLN A 35 19.87 -3.19 -3.76
CA GLN A 35 18.47 -3.06 -3.35
C GLN A 35 17.48 -3.44 -4.46
N GLY A 36 17.98 -3.61 -5.69
CA GLY A 36 17.20 -4.07 -6.83
C GLY A 36 16.50 -5.40 -6.55
N SER A 37 15.33 -5.60 -7.17
CA SER A 37 14.40 -6.70 -6.88
C SER A 37 15.03 -8.10 -6.89
N TYR A 38 15.99 -8.34 -7.77
CA TYR A 38 16.70 -9.62 -7.86
C TYR A 38 17.59 -9.88 -6.62
N TRP A 39 18.35 -8.87 -6.18
CA TRP A 39 19.36 -9.00 -5.13
C TRP A 39 18.79 -8.84 -3.71
N SER A 40 17.75 -8.02 -3.54
CA SER A 40 17.11 -7.79 -2.24
C SER A 40 16.23 -8.95 -1.79
N SER A 41 15.82 -9.83 -2.73
CA SER A 41 14.99 -11.00 -2.45
C SER A 41 15.64 -12.05 -1.55
N ASP A 42 16.97 -12.18 -1.61
CA ASP A 42 17.71 -13.14 -0.80
C ASP A 42 19.08 -12.57 -0.43
N PRO A 43 19.29 -12.18 0.85
CA PRO A 43 20.54 -11.60 1.30
C PRO A 43 21.78 -12.48 1.06
N LEU A 44 21.62 -13.80 1.02
CA LEU A 44 22.74 -14.73 0.80
C LEU A 44 23.29 -14.67 -0.63
N LEU A 45 22.52 -14.15 -1.60
CA LEU A 45 22.98 -13.90 -2.97
C LEU A 45 24.05 -12.82 -3.03
N ARG A 46 24.02 -11.85 -2.11
CA ARG A 46 24.95 -10.71 -2.10
C ARG A 46 26.00 -10.81 -0.99
N THR A 47 25.67 -11.44 0.13
CA THR A 47 26.53 -11.44 1.31
C THR A 47 26.49 -12.81 1.98
N PRO A 48 27.59 -13.58 1.87
CA PRO A 48 27.76 -14.80 2.64
C PRO A 48 27.64 -14.51 4.13
N SER A 49 27.05 -15.42 4.90
CA SER A 49 26.84 -15.26 6.33
C SER A 49 27.35 -16.48 7.10
N LEU A 50 27.67 -16.27 8.37
CA LEU A 50 28.03 -17.34 9.28
C LEU A 50 26.74 -17.88 9.90
N VAL A 51 26.44 -19.16 9.68
CA VAL A 51 25.22 -19.83 10.17
C VAL A 51 25.61 -20.91 11.17
N LEU A 52 24.78 -21.09 12.20
CA LEU A 52 24.94 -22.13 13.20
C LEU A 52 24.50 -23.48 12.63
N ASP A 53 25.29 -24.53 12.85
CA ASP A 53 24.88 -25.90 12.57
C ASP A 53 23.93 -26.39 13.67
N THR A 54 22.64 -26.46 13.33
CA THR A 54 21.59 -26.94 14.24
C THR A 54 21.60 -28.45 14.45
N ALA A 55 22.29 -29.21 13.61
CA ALA A 55 22.41 -30.66 13.76
C ALA A 55 23.61 -31.06 14.64
N SER A 56 24.53 -30.14 14.88
CA SER A 56 25.69 -30.39 15.73
C SER A 56 25.32 -30.26 17.22
N PRO A 57 25.76 -31.20 18.09
CA PRO A 57 25.58 -31.08 19.53
C PRO A 57 26.40 -29.94 20.16
N PHE A 58 27.27 -29.30 19.39
CA PHE A 58 28.08 -28.15 19.81
C PHE A 58 27.79 -26.94 18.90
N PRO A 59 27.96 -25.69 19.40
CA PRO A 59 27.73 -24.49 18.61
C PRO A 59 28.82 -24.27 17.56
N VAL A 60 28.79 -25.05 16.49
CA VAL A 60 29.69 -24.94 15.36
C VAL A 60 29.06 -24.00 14.34
N HIS A 61 29.82 -23.01 13.88
CA HIS A 61 29.38 -22.10 12.84
C HIS A 61 30.10 -22.43 11.54
N TYR A 62 29.38 -22.38 10.43
CA TYR A 62 29.95 -22.52 9.09
C TYR A 62 29.50 -21.36 8.21
N TRP A 63 30.26 -21.12 7.15
CA TRP A 63 29.91 -20.11 6.17
C TRP A 63 28.88 -20.67 5.18
N THR A 64 27.80 -19.93 4.99
CA THR A 64 26.77 -20.19 3.99
C THR A 64 26.74 -19.03 2.99
N GLY A 65 26.63 -19.36 1.71
CA GLY A 65 26.46 -18.39 0.64
C GLY A 65 25.79 -19.04 -0.56
N THR A 66 25.23 -18.22 -1.44
CA THR A 66 24.52 -18.72 -2.62
C THR A 66 25.44 -18.67 -3.84
N VAL A 67 25.42 -19.74 -4.64
CA VAL A 67 26.17 -19.83 -5.90
C VAL A 67 25.20 -19.67 -7.06
N LEU A 68 25.56 -18.80 -8.01
CA LEU A 68 24.81 -18.62 -9.25
C LEU A 68 25.34 -19.59 -10.30
N LEU A 69 24.42 -20.33 -10.93
CA LEU A 69 24.75 -21.19 -12.06
C LEU A 69 24.73 -20.39 -13.35
N ALA A 70 25.57 -20.79 -14.30
CA ALA A 70 25.51 -20.24 -15.64
C ALA A 70 24.17 -20.58 -16.30
N GLU A 71 23.80 -19.77 -17.29
CA GLU A 71 22.60 -20.05 -18.08
C GLU A 71 22.73 -21.43 -18.75
N GLY A 72 21.63 -22.21 -18.73
CA GLY A 72 21.60 -23.55 -19.31
C GLY A 72 22.22 -24.67 -18.46
N THR A 73 22.86 -24.39 -17.32
CA THR A 73 23.38 -25.46 -16.43
C THR A 73 22.33 -26.02 -15.46
N GLY A 74 21.12 -25.45 -15.45
CA GLY A 74 20.00 -25.88 -14.60
C GLY A 74 19.69 -27.38 -14.60
N PRO A 75 19.69 -28.09 -15.76
CA PRO A 75 19.42 -29.53 -15.81
C PRO A 75 20.40 -30.38 -14.98
N ALA A 76 21.63 -29.90 -14.75
CA ALA A 76 22.60 -30.61 -13.91
C ALA A 76 22.11 -30.74 -12.45
N LEU A 77 21.30 -29.79 -11.97
CA LEU A 77 20.73 -29.85 -10.61
C LEU A 77 19.77 -31.03 -10.42
N LEU A 78 19.11 -31.51 -11.48
CA LEU A 78 18.18 -32.65 -11.40
C LEU A 78 18.89 -33.95 -11.04
N SER A 79 20.20 -34.03 -11.27
CA SER A 79 21.00 -35.19 -10.88
C SER A 79 21.49 -35.11 -9.43
N THR A 80 21.41 -33.96 -8.77
CA THR A 80 21.90 -33.76 -7.40
C THR A 80 21.01 -34.48 -6.37
N ALA A 81 21.56 -34.82 -5.21
CA ALA A 81 20.78 -35.35 -4.07
C ALA A 81 19.88 -34.29 -3.42
N ALA A 82 19.96 -33.03 -3.87
CA ALA A 82 19.09 -31.97 -3.42
C ALA A 82 17.69 -32.13 -4.04
N GLU A 83 16.73 -31.39 -3.50
CA GLU A 83 15.38 -31.26 -4.06
C GLU A 83 15.31 -29.96 -4.87
N PRO A 84 15.71 -29.95 -6.16
CA PRO A 84 15.67 -28.75 -6.97
C PRO A 84 14.23 -28.30 -7.18
N VAL A 85 13.97 -27.03 -6.88
CA VAL A 85 12.66 -26.41 -7.07
C VAL A 85 12.74 -25.32 -8.13
N LEU A 86 11.75 -25.28 -9.02
CA LEU A 86 11.55 -24.17 -9.93
C LEU A 86 10.74 -23.09 -9.20
N PHE A 87 11.27 -21.88 -9.13
CA PHE A 87 10.62 -20.77 -8.43
C PHE A 87 10.72 -19.48 -9.24
N TRP A 88 9.77 -18.59 -9.00
CA TRP A 88 9.75 -17.24 -9.52
C TRP A 88 9.48 -16.28 -8.38
N ARG A 89 10.22 -15.18 -8.36
CA ARG A 89 9.99 -14.09 -7.40
C ARG A 89 9.43 -12.91 -8.15
N ILE A 90 8.26 -12.44 -7.71
CA ILE A 90 7.55 -11.34 -8.33
C ILE A 90 7.50 -10.19 -7.31
N PRO A 91 8.28 -9.11 -7.51
CA PRO A 91 8.21 -7.97 -6.61
C PRO A 91 6.85 -7.28 -6.75
N PRO A 92 6.17 -6.93 -5.64
CA PRO A 92 4.96 -6.12 -5.72
C PRO A 92 5.29 -4.70 -6.19
N ASP A 93 4.40 -4.09 -6.96
CA ASP A 93 4.47 -2.67 -7.28
C ASP A 93 3.69 -1.86 -6.22
N PRO A 94 4.36 -1.09 -5.34
CA PRO A 94 3.69 -0.34 -4.30
C PRO A 94 3.00 0.92 -4.82
N ALA A 95 3.34 1.43 -6.02
CA ALA A 95 2.86 2.72 -6.50
C ALA A 95 1.34 2.76 -6.71
N GLY A 96 0.71 1.60 -6.95
CA GLY A 96 -0.72 1.45 -7.12
C GLY A 96 -1.50 1.06 -5.86
N LEU A 97 -0.84 0.86 -4.72
CA LEU A 97 -1.50 0.41 -3.50
C LEU A 97 -2.12 1.59 -2.75
N THR A 98 -3.46 1.68 -2.76
CA THR A 98 -4.18 2.71 -2.01
C THR A 98 -4.81 2.14 -0.75
N GLY A 99 -4.87 2.96 0.31
CA GLY A 99 -5.36 2.55 1.63
C GLY A 99 -6.75 1.88 1.72
N PRO A 100 -7.73 2.16 0.85
CA PRO A 100 -9.03 1.48 0.85
C PRO A 100 -9.05 0.11 0.15
N ASP A 101 -7.98 -0.30 -0.52
CA ASP A 101 -7.96 -1.55 -1.30
C ASP A 101 -7.73 -2.80 -0.41
N ASP A 102 -7.57 -2.62 0.91
CA ASP A 102 -7.21 -3.66 1.88
C ASP A 102 -8.11 -4.91 1.77
N VAL A 103 -9.44 -4.75 1.66
CA VAL A 103 -10.37 -5.90 1.58
C VAL A 103 -10.20 -6.65 0.26
N ARG A 104 -10.09 -5.92 -0.85
CA ARG A 104 -9.89 -6.53 -2.17
C ARG A 104 -8.54 -7.24 -2.23
N LEU A 105 -7.48 -6.59 -1.75
CA LEU A 105 -6.13 -7.13 -1.75
C LEU A 105 -6.03 -8.37 -0.85
N ALA A 106 -6.60 -8.33 0.36
CA ALA A 106 -6.69 -9.48 1.25
C ALA A 106 -7.42 -10.65 0.58
N SER A 107 -8.54 -10.38 -0.11
CA SER A 107 -9.29 -11.43 -0.81
C SER A 107 -8.49 -12.06 -1.97
N VAL A 108 -7.71 -11.28 -2.70
CA VAL A 108 -6.86 -11.76 -3.79
C VAL A 108 -5.70 -12.58 -3.25
N ILE A 109 -5.06 -12.12 -2.18
CA ILE A 109 -3.97 -12.85 -1.51
C ILE A 109 -4.48 -14.19 -0.98
N ALA A 110 -5.59 -14.19 -0.24
CA ALA A 110 -6.20 -15.42 0.27
C ALA A 110 -6.58 -16.40 -0.88
N SER A 111 -7.09 -15.86 -1.99
CA SER A 111 -7.39 -16.66 -3.18
C SER A 111 -6.14 -17.29 -3.81
N LEU A 112 -4.99 -16.61 -3.77
CA LEU A 112 -3.72 -17.12 -4.28
C LEU A 112 -3.04 -18.10 -3.31
N GLU A 113 -3.21 -17.93 -2.00
CA GLU A 113 -2.61 -18.79 -0.97
C GLU A 113 -3.36 -20.12 -0.81
N SER A 114 -4.70 -20.11 -0.84
CA SER A 114 -5.50 -21.31 -0.56
C SER A 114 -6.78 -21.44 -1.40
N GLY A 115 -7.04 -20.52 -2.32
CA GLY A 115 -8.31 -20.46 -3.06
C GLY A 115 -8.21 -20.76 -4.56
N PRO A 116 -9.20 -20.28 -5.35
CA PRO A 116 -9.25 -20.49 -6.80
C PRO A 116 -8.07 -19.88 -7.57
N GLY A 117 -7.42 -18.87 -7.01
CA GLY A 117 -6.19 -18.28 -7.55
C GLY A 117 -5.04 -19.29 -7.57
N LEU A 118 -4.85 -20.05 -6.48
CA LEU A 118 -3.84 -21.11 -6.42
C LEU A 118 -4.06 -22.18 -7.49
N LEU A 119 -5.32 -22.56 -7.74
CA LEU A 119 -5.65 -23.52 -8.79
C LEU A 119 -5.27 -23.01 -10.19
N LYS A 120 -5.39 -21.70 -10.43
CA LYS A 120 -4.91 -21.08 -11.68
C LYS A 120 -3.39 -21.16 -11.79
N VAL A 121 -2.66 -20.89 -10.70
CA VAL A 121 -1.20 -21.00 -10.66
C VAL A 121 -0.77 -22.44 -10.94
N ARG A 122 -1.39 -23.43 -10.29
CA ARG A 122 -1.07 -24.86 -10.49
C ARG A 122 -1.32 -25.34 -11.92
N ARG A 123 -2.35 -24.84 -12.60
CA ARG A 123 -2.57 -25.16 -14.02
C ARG A 123 -1.46 -24.67 -14.96
N ILE A 124 -0.69 -23.65 -14.55
CA ILE A 124 0.38 -23.08 -15.37
C ILE A 124 1.75 -23.63 -14.94
N ALA A 125 2.02 -23.68 -13.63
CA ALA A 125 3.32 -24.02 -13.06
C ALA A 125 3.45 -25.49 -12.61
N GLY A 126 2.37 -26.27 -12.69
CA GLY A 126 2.30 -27.67 -12.28
C GLY A 126 1.47 -27.90 -11.01
N ASP A 127 0.94 -29.11 -10.86
CA ASP A 127 -0.01 -29.46 -9.79
C ASP A 127 0.54 -29.29 -8.36
N THR A 128 1.85 -29.34 -8.21
CA THR A 128 2.56 -29.15 -6.93
C THR A 128 2.99 -27.70 -6.68
N ALA A 129 2.62 -26.75 -7.56
CA ALA A 129 2.99 -25.36 -7.37
C ALA A 129 2.44 -24.78 -6.06
N VAL A 130 3.31 -24.07 -5.35
CA VAL A 130 3.02 -23.38 -4.10
C VAL A 130 3.16 -21.88 -4.33
N PHE A 131 2.22 -21.12 -3.79
CA PHE A 131 2.31 -19.68 -3.71
C PHE A 131 2.58 -19.29 -2.25
N ALA A 132 3.61 -18.46 -2.04
CA ALA A 132 3.97 -17.97 -0.72
C ALA A 132 4.22 -16.46 -0.79
N THR A 133 3.62 -15.71 0.13
CA THR A 133 3.81 -14.27 0.25
C THR A 133 3.73 -13.81 1.69
N GLY A 134 4.48 -12.77 2.04
CA GLY A 134 4.35 -12.06 3.31
C GLY A 134 3.32 -10.92 3.28
N LEU A 135 2.75 -10.62 2.10
CA LEU A 135 1.86 -9.47 1.91
C LEU A 135 0.58 -9.57 2.74
N GLY A 136 0.05 -10.78 2.97
CA GLY A 136 -1.16 -10.98 3.77
C GLY A 136 -1.02 -10.37 5.18
N HIS A 137 0.10 -10.64 5.84
CA HIS A 137 0.40 -10.08 7.16
C HIS A 137 0.54 -8.55 7.14
N ILE A 138 1.18 -8.00 6.10
CA ILE A 138 1.36 -6.54 5.96
C ILE A 138 0.00 -5.85 5.78
N VAL A 139 -0.87 -6.40 4.91
CA VAL A 139 -2.21 -5.87 4.66
C VAL A 139 -3.08 -5.92 5.92
N GLU A 140 -3.05 -7.04 6.64
CA GLU A 140 -3.79 -7.20 7.89
C GLU A 140 -3.27 -6.25 8.99
N ALA A 141 -1.96 -6.07 9.10
CA ALA A 141 -1.37 -5.11 10.03
C ALA A 141 -1.76 -3.66 9.69
N ASN A 142 -1.79 -3.30 8.41
CA ASN A 142 -2.26 -1.99 7.95
C ASN A 142 -3.74 -1.78 8.29
N ALA A 143 -4.59 -2.78 8.04
CA ALA A 143 -6.02 -2.72 8.37
C ALA A 143 -6.23 -2.52 9.88
N ARG A 144 -5.55 -3.30 10.72
CA ARG A 144 -5.59 -3.14 12.19
C ARG A 144 -5.16 -1.75 12.64
N MET A 145 -4.09 -1.21 12.06
CA MET A 145 -3.61 0.13 12.36
C MET A 145 -4.64 1.19 11.98
N ARG A 146 -5.28 1.07 10.80
CA ARG A 146 -6.35 1.98 10.34
C ARG A 146 -7.56 1.93 11.25
N ASP A 147 -8.00 0.74 11.65
CA ASP A 147 -9.11 0.57 12.57
C ASP A 147 -8.82 1.19 13.94
N ALA A 148 -7.58 1.06 14.43
CA ALA A 148 -7.17 1.66 15.70
C ALA A 148 -7.18 3.20 15.69
N ILE A 149 -6.82 3.84 14.56
CA ILE A 149 -6.80 5.31 14.45
C ILE A 149 -8.10 5.91 13.92
N SER A 150 -8.99 5.09 13.35
CA SER A 150 -10.27 5.53 12.77
C SER A 150 -11.11 6.38 13.74
N PRO A 151 -11.27 6.02 15.03
CA PRO A 151 -12.01 6.85 15.98
C PRO A 151 -11.39 8.24 16.19
N VAL A 152 -10.06 8.35 16.21
CA VAL A 152 -9.36 9.62 16.40
C VAL A 152 -9.61 10.53 15.20
N ILE A 153 -9.53 9.97 13.99
CA ILE A 153 -9.83 10.69 12.75
C ILE A 153 -11.30 11.13 12.73
N ALA A 154 -12.22 10.25 13.13
CA ALA A 154 -13.65 10.56 13.20
C ALA A 154 -13.93 11.69 14.19
N VAL A 155 -13.33 11.67 15.38
CA VAL A 155 -13.48 12.73 16.40
C VAL A 155 -12.91 14.05 15.89
N ALA A 156 -11.73 14.05 15.26
CA ALA A 156 -11.13 15.24 14.68
C ALA A 156 -12.03 15.84 13.59
N ALA A 157 -12.53 15.02 12.67
CA ALA A 157 -13.41 15.44 11.59
C ALA A 157 -14.75 15.96 12.09
N LEU A 158 -15.42 15.23 12.99
CA LEU A 158 -16.71 15.62 13.56
C LEU A 158 -16.58 16.85 14.46
N GLY A 159 -15.50 16.96 15.23
CA GLY A 159 -15.23 18.12 16.09
C GLY A 159 -15.06 19.40 15.27
N ILE A 160 -14.14 19.38 14.30
CA ILE A 160 -13.89 20.54 13.42
C ILE A 160 -15.15 20.87 12.61
N GLY A 161 -15.83 19.86 12.07
CA GLY A 161 -17.06 20.03 11.30
C GLY A 161 -18.19 20.64 12.12
N SER A 162 -18.37 20.22 13.38
CA SER A 162 -19.40 20.75 14.28
C SER A 162 -19.13 22.20 14.64
N VAL A 163 -17.88 22.56 14.97
CA VAL A 163 -17.51 23.95 15.25
C VAL A 163 -17.75 24.83 14.03
N ALA A 164 -17.33 24.38 12.85
CA ALA A 164 -17.58 25.11 11.61
C ALA A 164 -19.09 25.32 11.37
N ALA A 165 -19.91 24.29 11.56
CA ALA A 165 -21.36 24.38 11.41
C ALA A 165 -21.99 25.40 12.37
N VAL A 166 -21.59 25.38 13.66
CA VAL A 166 -22.08 26.35 14.66
C VAL A 166 -21.71 27.78 14.28
N VAL A 167 -20.48 28.01 13.84
CA VAL A 167 -20.02 29.35 13.42
C VAL A 167 -20.80 29.84 12.21
N LEU A 168 -21.06 28.98 11.22
CA LEU A 168 -21.86 29.32 10.05
C LEU A 168 -23.31 29.63 10.42
N LEU A 169 -23.93 28.82 11.29
CA LEU A 169 -25.29 29.05 11.78
C LEU A 169 -25.40 30.38 12.55
N MET A 170 -24.43 30.67 13.44
CA MET A 170 -24.38 31.94 14.17
C MET A 170 -24.23 33.13 13.23
N THR A 171 -23.35 33.01 12.23
CA THR A 171 -23.15 34.05 11.20
C THR A 171 -24.44 34.28 10.40
N GLY A 172 -25.10 33.21 9.97
CA GLY A 172 -26.40 33.27 9.29
C GLY A 172 -27.47 33.93 10.15
N ALA A 173 -27.57 33.57 11.44
CA ALA A 173 -28.53 34.15 12.38
C ALA A 173 -28.31 35.65 12.58
N LEU A 174 -27.05 36.10 12.69
CA LEU A 174 -26.71 37.52 12.79
C LEU A 174 -27.09 38.31 11.53
N ILE A 175 -26.80 37.74 10.34
CA ILE A 175 -27.16 38.36 9.06
C ILE A 175 -28.68 38.47 8.92
N ALA A 176 -29.41 37.39 9.24
CA ALA A 176 -30.87 37.37 9.21
C ALA A 176 -31.49 38.37 10.19
N GLY A 177 -30.93 38.48 11.40
CA GLY A 177 -31.35 39.45 12.41
C GLY A 177 -31.22 40.90 11.92
N ARG A 178 -30.09 41.24 11.28
CA ARG A 178 -29.85 42.58 10.72
C ARG A 178 -30.76 42.91 9.53
N ARG A 179 -31.14 41.92 8.72
CA ARG A 179 -31.98 42.10 7.52
C ARG A 179 -33.48 41.98 7.79
N LYS A 180 -33.91 41.71 9.02
CA LYS A 180 -35.32 41.45 9.36
C LYS A 180 -36.27 42.59 8.97
N ALA A 181 -35.86 43.84 9.18
CA ALA A 181 -36.67 45.02 8.81
C ALA A 181 -36.79 45.20 7.29
N GLU A 182 -35.71 44.94 6.54
CA GLU A 182 -35.68 44.99 5.08
C GLU A 182 -36.56 43.88 4.47
N LEU A 183 -36.49 42.66 5.02
CA LEU A 183 -37.31 41.53 4.61
C LEU A 183 -38.81 41.78 4.89
N ALA A 184 -39.14 42.41 6.01
CA ALA A 184 -40.51 42.79 6.34
C ALA A 184 -41.08 43.84 5.36
N LEU A 185 -40.26 44.80 4.93
CA LEU A 185 -40.63 45.81 3.92
C LEU A 185 -40.81 45.22 2.52
N MET A 186 -39.97 44.25 2.11
CA MET A 186 -40.16 43.56 0.83
C MET A 186 -41.46 42.74 0.83
N ARG A 187 -41.84 42.17 1.98
CA ARG A 187 -43.07 41.40 2.13
C ARG A 187 -44.32 42.28 2.15
N SER A 188 -44.28 43.44 2.81
CA SER A 188 -45.42 44.38 2.80
C SER A 188 -45.68 44.99 1.42
N ARG A 189 -44.66 45.02 0.55
CA ARG A 189 -44.76 45.42 -0.87
C ARG A 189 -45.21 44.29 -1.83
N GLY A 190 -45.63 43.13 -1.30
CA GLY A 190 -46.15 42.02 -2.09
C GLY A 190 -45.08 41.06 -2.63
N GLY A 191 -43.83 41.12 -2.13
CA GLY A 191 -42.78 40.18 -2.52
C GLY A 191 -43.14 38.73 -2.16
N SER A 192 -42.97 37.80 -3.11
CA SER A 192 -43.20 36.37 -2.86
C SER A 192 -42.08 35.76 -2.03
N LEU A 193 -42.42 34.82 -1.13
CA LEU A 193 -41.45 34.10 -0.29
C LEU A 193 -40.37 33.39 -1.11
N ARG A 194 -40.75 32.81 -2.26
CA ARG A 194 -39.80 32.16 -3.19
C ARG A 194 -38.85 33.15 -3.83
N GLY A 195 -39.33 34.34 -4.23
CA GLY A 195 -38.47 35.37 -4.83
C GLY A 195 -37.47 35.96 -3.84
N ILE A 196 -37.91 36.19 -2.60
CA ILE A 196 -37.04 36.67 -1.52
C ILE A 196 -35.99 35.60 -1.15
N GLY A 197 -36.40 34.35 -1.01
CA GLY A 197 -35.50 33.23 -0.74
C GLY A 197 -34.48 33.01 -1.86
N GLY A 198 -34.91 33.05 -3.12
CA GLY A 198 -34.03 32.91 -4.28
C GLY A 198 -32.97 34.00 -4.38
N ARG A 199 -33.33 35.26 -4.07
CA ARG A 199 -32.37 36.36 -4.04
C ARG A 199 -31.35 36.21 -2.91
N LEU A 200 -31.80 35.83 -1.71
CA LEU A 200 -30.90 35.56 -0.57
C LEU A 200 -29.93 34.42 -0.90
N LEU A 201 -30.42 33.34 -1.50
CA LEU A 201 -29.61 32.22 -1.99
C LEU A 201 -28.57 32.66 -3.01
N ALA A 202 -28.94 33.51 -3.97
CA ALA A 202 -28.00 34.01 -4.96
C ALA A 202 -26.90 34.88 -4.31
N GLU A 203 -27.26 35.73 -3.36
CA GLU A 203 -26.31 36.57 -2.63
C GLU A 203 -25.33 35.74 -1.79
N THR A 204 -25.80 34.67 -1.12
CA THR A 204 -24.91 33.78 -0.34
C THR A 204 -24.06 32.88 -1.22
N ALA A 205 -24.62 32.35 -2.32
CA ALA A 205 -23.90 31.49 -3.25
C ALA A 205 -22.69 32.19 -3.87
N VAL A 206 -22.80 33.49 -4.18
CA VAL A 206 -21.70 34.29 -4.75
C VAL A 206 -20.46 34.33 -3.83
N THR A 207 -20.64 34.29 -2.51
CA THR A 207 -19.52 34.30 -1.56
C THR A 207 -19.08 32.90 -1.13
N VAL A 208 -20.03 31.95 -1.05
CA VAL A 208 -19.78 30.60 -0.51
C VAL A 208 -19.08 29.72 -1.54
N LEU A 209 -19.50 29.76 -2.81
CA LEU A 209 -18.90 28.95 -3.87
C LEU A 209 -17.41 29.23 -4.10
N PRO A 210 -16.93 30.50 -4.20
CA PRO A 210 -15.50 30.74 -4.33
C PRO A 210 -14.74 30.38 -3.04
N ALA A 211 -15.33 30.60 -1.86
CA ALA A 211 -14.69 30.23 -0.60
C ALA A 211 -14.52 28.71 -0.46
N SER A 212 -15.53 27.92 -0.84
CA SER A 212 -15.46 26.46 -0.80
C SER A 212 -14.51 25.90 -1.86
N ALA A 213 -14.47 26.50 -3.06
CA ALA A 213 -13.51 26.15 -4.10
C ALA A 213 -12.07 26.43 -3.67
N LEU A 214 -11.82 27.57 -3.02
CA LEU A 214 -10.50 27.91 -2.47
C LEU A 214 -10.11 26.97 -1.32
N GLY A 215 -11.05 26.64 -0.43
CA GLY A 215 -10.81 25.66 0.64
C GLY A 215 -10.44 24.29 0.10
N LEU A 216 -11.15 23.82 -0.94
CA LEU A 216 -10.83 22.57 -1.63
C LEU A 216 -9.45 22.63 -2.30
N LEU A 217 -9.14 23.73 -2.99
CA LEU A 217 -7.85 23.92 -3.64
C LEU A 217 -6.70 23.90 -2.62
N LEU A 218 -6.84 24.63 -1.50
CA LEU A 218 -5.85 24.61 -0.43
C LEU A 218 -5.70 23.21 0.17
N ALA A 219 -6.80 22.49 0.39
CA ALA A 219 -6.73 21.11 0.88
C ALA A 219 -5.96 20.20 -0.08
N THR A 220 -6.16 20.34 -1.40
CA THR A 220 -5.43 19.53 -2.40
C THR A 220 -3.96 19.89 -2.51
N LEU A 221 -3.59 21.17 -2.31
CA LEU A 221 -2.20 21.60 -2.36
C LEU A 221 -1.43 21.20 -1.10
N VAL A 222 -2.09 21.21 0.06
CA VAL A 222 -1.47 20.82 1.34
C VAL A 222 -1.39 19.30 1.47
N VAL A 223 -2.40 18.57 1.01
CA VAL A 223 -2.46 17.11 1.08
C VAL A 223 -2.20 16.52 -0.30
N GLY A 224 -0.91 16.39 -0.65
CA GLY A 224 -0.47 15.91 -1.97
C GLY A 224 -0.92 14.49 -2.34
N GLU A 225 -1.35 13.69 -1.36
CA GLU A 225 -1.87 12.32 -1.55
C GLU A 225 -3.39 12.20 -1.27
N GLY A 226 -4.08 13.33 -1.10
CA GLY A 226 -5.49 13.37 -0.74
C GLY A 226 -6.40 12.97 -1.89
N ARG A 227 -7.38 12.09 -1.62
CA ARG A 227 -8.43 11.78 -2.61
C ARG A 227 -9.29 13.03 -2.82
N PHE A 228 -9.39 13.49 -4.07
CA PHE A 228 -10.19 14.67 -4.43
C PHE A 228 -11.67 14.51 -4.09
N TRP A 229 -12.23 13.30 -4.25
CA TRP A 229 -13.67 13.07 -4.14
C TRP A 229 -14.25 13.30 -2.73
N PRO A 230 -13.68 12.75 -1.64
CA PRO A 230 -14.11 13.11 -0.28
C PRO A 230 -14.00 14.61 0.02
N GLY A 231 -12.92 15.27 -0.47
CA GLY A 231 -12.76 16.71 -0.30
C GLY A 231 -13.85 17.51 -1.03
N ALA A 232 -14.19 17.11 -2.26
CA ALA A 232 -15.25 17.72 -3.03
C ALA A 232 -16.63 17.53 -2.36
N LEU A 233 -16.91 16.35 -1.79
CA LEU A 233 -18.14 16.10 -1.03
C LEU A 233 -18.22 16.96 0.23
N ALA A 234 -17.11 17.10 0.97
CA ALA A 234 -17.07 17.98 2.13
C ALA A 234 -17.28 19.45 1.74
N ALA A 235 -16.63 19.92 0.68
CA ALA A 235 -16.80 21.28 0.16
C ALA A 235 -18.24 21.53 -0.31
N ALA A 236 -18.86 20.56 -1.00
CA ALA A 236 -20.25 20.62 -1.42
C ALA A 236 -21.22 20.62 -0.23
N GLY A 237 -20.97 19.79 0.78
CA GLY A 237 -21.76 19.72 2.01
C GLY A 237 -21.73 21.03 2.79
N VAL A 238 -20.57 21.67 2.92
CA VAL A 238 -20.44 23.00 3.52
C VAL A 238 -21.18 24.04 2.68
N GLY A 239 -21.06 23.99 1.35
CA GLY A 239 -21.79 24.87 0.44
C GLY A 239 -23.31 24.77 0.62
N LEU A 240 -23.83 23.55 0.69
CA LEU A 240 -25.24 23.26 0.94
C LEU A 240 -25.68 23.78 2.31
N LEU A 241 -24.91 23.53 3.37
CA LEU A 241 -25.26 23.94 4.73
C LEU A 241 -25.41 25.46 4.88
N VAL A 242 -24.64 26.26 4.13
CA VAL A 242 -24.75 27.72 4.15
C VAL A 242 -25.87 28.25 3.24
N CYS A 243 -26.24 27.48 2.22
CA CYS A 243 -27.27 27.87 1.26
C CYS A 243 -28.70 27.52 1.73
N VAL A 244 -28.86 26.59 2.68
CA VAL A 244 -30.15 26.17 3.27
C VAL A 244 -30.48 26.99 4.51
#